data_AF-A0A255T6J4-F1
#
_entry.id   AF-A0A255T6J4-F1
#
_cell.length_a   1.000
_cell.length_b   1.000
_cell.length_c   1.000
_cell.angle_alpha   90.00
_cell.angle_beta   90.00
_cell.angle_gamma   90.00
#
_symmetry.space_group_name_H-M   'P 1'
#
loop_
_entity.id
_entity.type
_entity.pdbx_description
1 polymer ?
#
loop_
_entity_poly.entity_id
_entity_poly.type
_entity_poly.pdbx_seq_one_letter_code
_entity_poly.pdbx_strand_id
1 'polypeptide(L)'
;MSKNIILLFLLLPFAHINANQVSFLKFLSEFKKTECIDSTSFGKAFDFIENPGQYSKYLPMTTEECTCRVENVSWQKGCYVEYKNYIVVTLQRYCSNFQDGNSQWFIENEGTDYVIITYSRKGEILDCKIVGRSGAAYITHMSTLKHGLGIVVEQRTLNDASLLRQYKNLEYTVYTNEYYLTSVGKIKTRIIKAPHKEIVDMMSSVKQFSFDQFMSYFLKWDKPNVDHTLFTPSNDQVELPFGSCLSLIPDTLDQNSLSRDIMWIPCRYIEKDNVLSFFVIKDCRTPKTGFVPYTDYLILNFDKNGTFKSPINIYHWGDESVEADKITQITKTLKAFLQDYK
;
A
#
# COMPACT_ATOMS: atom_id res chain seq x y z
N MET A 1 -18.73 -61.08 -33.70
CA MET A 1 -18.26 -60.43 -32.45
C MET A 1 -18.41 -58.93 -32.60
N SER A 2 -19.47 -58.40 -31.98
CA SER A 2 -19.83 -56.99 -31.97
C SER A 2 -19.01 -56.25 -30.91
N LYS A 3 -18.45 -55.10 -31.27
CA LYS A 3 -18.05 -54.05 -30.32
C LYS A 3 -18.62 -52.73 -30.81
N ASN A 4 -19.88 -52.50 -30.46
CA ASN A 4 -20.51 -51.18 -30.49
C ASN A 4 -19.85 -50.31 -29.43
N ILE A 5 -19.15 -49.25 -29.84
CA ILE A 5 -18.81 -48.13 -28.96
C ILE A 5 -19.88 -47.07 -29.19
N ILE A 6 -20.84 -47.02 -28.27
CA ILE A 6 -21.85 -45.97 -28.18
C ILE A 6 -21.15 -44.75 -27.57
N LEU A 7 -20.98 -43.70 -28.37
CA LEU A 7 -20.51 -42.39 -27.90
C LEU A 7 -21.70 -41.68 -27.23
N LEU A 8 -21.72 -41.68 -25.89
CA LEU A 8 -22.71 -40.94 -25.10
C LEU A 8 -22.41 -39.44 -25.18
N PHE A 9 -23.17 -38.70 -25.98
CA PHE A 9 -23.21 -37.24 -25.88
C PHE A 9 -23.91 -36.87 -24.57
N LEU A 10 -23.13 -36.50 -23.56
CA LEU A 10 -23.62 -35.82 -22.36
C LEU A 10 -24.09 -34.41 -22.76
N LEU A 11 -25.38 -34.28 -23.06
CA LEU A 11 -26.11 -33.02 -23.00
C LEU A 11 -26.17 -32.60 -21.52
N LEU A 12 -25.11 -31.94 -21.04
CA LEU A 12 -25.20 -31.14 -19.83
C LEU A 12 -26.21 -30.02 -20.13
N PRO A 13 -27.29 -29.88 -19.35
CA PRO A 13 -28.11 -28.69 -19.46
C PRO A 13 -27.22 -27.54 -19.03
N PHE A 14 -26.91 -26.63 -19.95
CA PHE A 14 -26.57 -25.27 -19.56
C PHE A 14 -27.75 -24.80 -18.72
N ALA A 15 -27.60 -24.87 -17.40
CA ALA A 15 -28.41 -24.09 -16.50
C ALA A 15 -28.08 -22.64 -16.83
N HIS A 16 -28.79 -22.10 -17.84
CA HIS A 16 -29.07 -20.68 -17.89
C HIS A 16 -29.73 -20.38 -16.55
N ILE A 17 -28.93 -19.93 -15.60
CA ILE A 17 -29.39 -19.24 -14.41
C ILE A 17 -30.17 -18.06 -14.96
N ASN A 18 -31.49 -18.21 -15.06
CA ASN A 18 -32.42 -17.11 -15.22
C ASN A 18 -32.29 -16.29 -13.93
N ALA A 19 -31.31 -15.40 -13.90
CA ALA A 19 -31.21 -14.38 -12.87
C ALA A 19 -32.52 -13.60 -12.92
N ASN A 20 -33.37 -13.77 -11.90
CA ASN A 20 -34.57 -12.97 -11.71
C ASN A 20 -34.19 -11.50 -11.98
N GLN A 21 -34.74 -10.91 -13.05
CA GLN A 21 -34.39 -9.54 -13.42
C GLN A 21 -34.85 -8.59 -12.31
N VAL A 22 -33.92 -8.16 -11.47
CA VAL A 22 -34.25 -7.26 -10.36
C VAL A 22 -34.66 -5.90 -10.89
N SER A 23 -35.72 -5.33 -10.30
CA SER A 23 -36.21 -4.01 -10.70
C SER A 23 -35.22 -2.92 -10.32
N PHE A 24 -35.25 -1.81 -11.07
CA PHE A 24 -34.35 -0.69 -10.80
C PHE A 24 -34.65 -0.04 -9.44
N LEU A 25 -35.93 0.00 -9.05
CA LEU A 25 -36.35 0.45 -7.72
C LEU A 25 -35.76 -0.40 -6.60
N LYS A 26 -35.66 -1.73 -6.79
CA LYS A 26 -35.02 -2.61 -5.81
C LYS A 26 -33.51 -2.35 -5.72
N PHE A 27 -32.83 -2.11 -6.84
CA PHE A 27 -31.44 -1.65 -6.83
C PHE A 27 -31.28 -0.32 -6.07
N LEU A 28 -32.09 0.69 -6.37
CA LEU A 28 -32.04 1.98 -5.67
C LEU A 28 -32.35 1.89 -4.17
N SER A 29 -33.11 0.88 -3.72
CA SER A 29 -33.39 0.67 -2.30
C SER A 29 -32.16 0.32 -1.47
N GLU A 30 -31.06 -0.11 -2.11
CA GLU A 30 -29.77 -0.30 -1.44
C GLU A 30 -29.07 1.03 -1.11
N PHE A 31 -29.53 2.15 -1.67
CA PHE A 31 -28.87 3.44 -1.59
C PHE A 31 -29.66 4.44 -0.77
N LYS A 32 -28.95 5.35 -0.08
CA LYS A 32 -29.59 6.47 0.61
C LYS A 32 -30.03 7.54 -0.39
N LYS A 33 -31.31 7.93 -0.35
CA LYS A 33 -31.79 9.10 -1.12
C LYS A 33 -31.23 10.39 -0.49
N THR A 34 -30.76 11.30 -1.34
CA THR A 34 -30.24 12.61 -0.95
C THR A 34 -30.73 13.70 -1.90
N GLU A 35 -30.59 14.96 -1.48
CA GLU A 35 -31.02 16.12 -2.28
C GLU A 35 -29.92 16.63 -3.22
N CYS A 36 -28.66 16.37 -2.91
CA CYS A 36 -27.51 16.83 -3.67
C CYS A 36 -26.36 15.83 -3.59
N ILE A 37 -25.38 15.98 -4.49
CA ILE A 37 -24.15 15.18 -4.47
C ILE A 37 -23.07 15.98 -3.76
N ASP A 38 -22.50 15.39 -2.71
CA ASP A 38 -21.42 15.94 -1.89
C ASP A 38 -20.34 14.90 -1.61
N SER A 39 -19.35 15.27 -0.79
CA SER A 39 -18.24 14.39 -0.40
C SER A 39 -18.69 13.14 0.37
N THR A 40 -19.84 13.18 1.04
CA THR A 40 -20.38 12.04 1.81
C THR A 40 -21.25 11.12 0.97
N SER A 41 -21.65 11.57 -0.21
CA SER A 41 -22.56 10.84 -1.09
C SER A 41 -21.99 9.51 -1.57
N PHE A 42 -20.67 9.34 -1.60
CA PHE A 42 -20.05 8.08 -1.98
C PHE A 42 -20.18 6.98 -0.93
N GLY A 43 -20.73 7.28 0.25
CA GLY A 43 -20.98 6.30 1.30
C GLY A 43 -19.74 6.00 2.14
N LYS A 44 -19.79 4.90 2.89
CA LYS A 44 -18.73 4.48 3.81
C LYS A 44 -17.89 3.39 3.17
N ALA A 45 -16.60 3.39 3.50
CA ALA A 45 -15.72 2.29 3.15
C ALA A 45 -16.29 0.96 3.68
N PHE A 46 -16.21 -0.08 2.87
CA PHE A 46 -16.62 -1.45 3.19
C PHE A 46 -18.14 -1.66 3.37
N ASP A 47 -18.99 -0.68 2.99
CA ASP A 47 -20.45 -0.87 2.92
C ASP A 47 -20.83 -1.51 1.57
N PHE A 48 -20.57 -2.81 1.46
CA PHE A 48 -20.63 -3.54 0.19
C PHE A 48 -22.05 -3.89 -0.27
N ILE A 49 -22.25 -3.90 -1.59
CA ILE A 49 -23.38 -4.56 -2.23
C ILE A 49 -23.13 -6.07 -2.15
N GLU A 50 -23.88 -6.78 -1.32
CA GLU A 50 -23.65 -8.21 -1.01
C GLU A 50 -23.75 -9.14 -2.23
N ASN A 51 -24.66 -8.86 -3.16
CA ASN A 51 -24.86 -9.65 -4.37
C ASN A 51 -24.74 -8.78 -5.63
N PRO A 52 -23.53 -8.39 -6.05
CA PRO A 52 -23.34 -7.51 -7.20
C PRO A 52 -23.81 -8.17 -8.51
N GLY A 53 -23.76 -9.51 -8.60
CA GLY A 53 -24.23 -10.27 -9.76
C GLY A 53 -25.72 -10.05 -10.04
N GLN A 54 -26.53 -9.96 -8.99
CA GLN A 54 -27.97 -9.67 -9.06
C GLN A 54 -28.27 -8.28 -9.67
N TYR A 55 -27.34 -7.33 -9.51
CA TYR A 55 -27.45 -5.96 -9.98
C TYR A 55 -26.55 -5.64 -11.18
N SER A 56 -25.94 -6.66 -11.80
CA SER A 56 -24.96 -6.52 -12.88
C SER A 56 -25.41 -5.60 -14.03
N LYS A 57 -26.69 -5.60 -14.41
CA LYS A 57 -27.24 -4.70 -15.45
C LYS A 57 -27.23 -3.21 -15.08
N TYR A 58 -27.14 -2.87 -13.79
CA TYR A 58 -27.10 -1.50 -13.31
C TYR A 58 -25.69 -1.07 -12.93
N LEU A 59 -24.76 -2.01 -12.73
CA LEU A 59 -23.38 -1.69 -12.41
C LEU A 59 -22.58 -1.45 -13.72
N PRO A 60 -21.62 -0.52 -13.75
CA PRO A 60 -20.75 -0.33 -14.90
C PRO A 60 -20.00 -1.62 -15.23
N MET A 61 -19.91 -1.94 -16.53
CA MET A 61 -19.02 -3.03 -16.95
C MET A 61 -17.58 -2.68 -16.56
N THR A 62 -16.83 -3.67 -16.10
CA THR A 62 -15.45 -3.48 -15.66
C THR A 62 -14.47 -3.19 -16.79
N THR A 63 -14.88 -3.13 -18.06
CA THR A 63 -13.99 -3.52 -19.17
C THR A 63 -13.45 -2.41 -20.09
N GLU A 64 -13.38 -1.14 -19.68
CA GLU A 64 -12.63 -0.13 -20.46
C GLU A 64 -11.66 0.73 -19.63
N GLU A 65 -12.00 1.08 -18.38
CA GLU A 65 -11.14 1.90 -17.50
C GLU A 65 -10.55 1.13 -16.30
N CYS A 66 -10.87 -0.16 -16.16
CA CYS A 66 -10.42 -1.00 -15.05
C CYS A 66 -9.91 -2.34 -15.54
N THR A 67 -8.60 -2.53 -15.49
CA THR A 67 -7.96 -3.82 -15.80
C THR A 67 -8.00 -4.78 -14.61
N CYS A 68 -8.65 -4.43 -13.49
CA CYS A 68 -8.84 -5.34 -12.35
C CYS A 68 -9.61 -6.59 -12.79
N ARG A 69 -9.16 -7.74 -12.29
CA ARG A 69 -9.93 -8.99 -12.41
C ARG A 69 -11.25 -8.86 -11.68
N VAL A 70 -12.32 -9.42 -12.25
CA VAL A 70 -13.69 -9.29 -11.71
C VAL A 70 -13.77 -9.85 -10.28
N GLU A 71 -13.04 -10.92 -9.96
CA GLU A 71 -12.99 -11.47 -8.60
C GLU A 71 -12.42 -10.52 -7.53
N ASN A 72 -11.62 -9.53 -7.94
CA ASN A 72 -11.02 -8.55 -7.04
C ASN A 72 -11.85 -7.28 -6.90
N VAL A 73 -12.95 -7.16 -7.66
CA VAL A 73 -13.78 -5.95 -7.69
C VAL A 73 -15.00 -6.12 -6.79
N SER A 74 -15.17 -5.19 -5.87
CA SER A 74 -16.35 -5.08 -5.03
C SER A 74 -16.98 -3.69 -5.15
N TRP A 75 -18.30 -3.64 -5.19
CA TRP A 75 -19.05 -2.38 -5.25
C TRP A 75 -19.56 -2.00 -3.87
N GLN A 76 -19.34 -0.75 -3.47
CA GLN A 76 -19.83 -0.21 -2.20
C GLN A 76 -20.93 0.83 -2.44
N LYS A 77 -21.92 0.80 -1.56
CA LYS A 77 -23.14 1.60 -1.62
C LYS A 77 -22.79 3.06 -1.34
N GLY A 78 -23.34 3.96 -2.15
CA GLY A 78 -23.35 5.39 -1.89
C GLY A 78 -24.78 5.90 -1.74
N CYS A 79 -25.07 6.99 -2.44
CA CYS A 79 -26.35 7.66 -2.40
C CYS A 79 -26.96 7.73 -3.80
N TYR A 80 -28.22 8.13 -3.86
CA TYR A 80 -28.84 8.55 -5.10
C TYR A 80 -29.57 9.87 -4.96
N VAL A 81 -29.67 10.59 -6.07
CA VAL A 81 -30.40 11.85 -6.22
C VAL A 81 -31.35 11.71 -7.41
N GLU A 82 -32.61 12.08 -7.23
CA GLU A 82 -33.52 12.21 -8.35
C GLU A 82 -33.42 13.63 -8.91
N TYR A 83 -33.10 13.77 -10.19
CA TYR A 83 -32.98 15.08 -10.81
C TYR A 83 -33.72 15.15 -12.14
N LYS A 84 -34.81 15.93 -12.15
CA LYS A 84 -35.68 16.11 -13.32
C LYS A 84 -36.06 14.75 -13.93
N ASN A 85 -35.47 14.42 -15.08
CA ASN A 85 -35.82 13.26 -15.89
C ASN A 85 -34.85 12.07 -15.74
N TYR A 86 -33.86 12.17 -14.85
CA TYR A 86 -32.89 11.10 -14.61
C TYR A 86 -32.60 10.92 -13.11
N ILE A 87 -31.91 9.84 -12.78
CA ILE A 87 -31.46 9.51 -11.43
C ILE A 87 -29.94 9.46 -11.44
N VAL A 88 -29.31 10.06 -10.44
CA VAL A 88 -27.86 10.01 -10.25
C VAL A 88 -27.58 9.08 -9.09
N VAL A 89 -26.60 8.20 -9.26
CA VAL A 89 -26.13 7.28 -8.23
C VAL A 89 -24.64 7.49 -8.05
N THR A 90 -24.19 7.53 -6.81
CA THR A 90 -22.78 7.51 -6.43
C THR A 90 -22.43 6.15 -5.86
N LEU A 91 -21.26 5.65 -6.23
CA LEU A 91 -20.75 4.33 -5.87
C LEU A 91 -19.25 4.40 -5.61
N GLN A 92 -18.74 3.45 -4.85
CA GLN A 92 -17.30 3.18 -4.82
C GLN A 92 -17.03 1.83 -5.46
N ARG A 93 -16.02 1.76 -6.31
CA ARG A 93 -15.46 0.51 -6.83
C ARG A 93 -14.17 0.23 -6.08
N TYR A 94 -14.25 -0.68 -5.13
CA TYR A 94 -13.09 -1.19 -4.40
C TYR A 94 -12.44 -2.31 -5.20
N CYS A 95 -11.11 -2.28 -5.31
CA CYS A 95 -10.33 -3.36 -5.88
C CYS A 95 -9.17 -3.71 -4.94
N SER A 96 -9.14 -4.95 -4.47
CA SER A 96 -8.12 -5.47 -3.54
C SER A 96 -6.74 -5.65 -4.17
N ASN A 97 -6.68 -5.69 -5.50
CA ASN A 97 -5.44 -5.75 -6.26
C ASN A 97 -5.54 -4.91 -7.54
N PHE A 98 -5.44 -3.60 -7.34
CA PHE A 98 -5.54 -2.57 -8.35
C PHE A 98 -4.47 -2.76 -9.44
N GLN A 99 -4.88 -2.72 -10.70
CA GLN A 99 -4.00 -2.99 -11.85
C GLN A 99 -3.55 -1.70 -12.54
N ASP A 100 -2.81 -0.88 -11.81
CA ASP A 100 -2.29 0.43 -12.26
C ASP A 100 -0.79 0.45 -12.56
N GLY A 101 -0.15 -0.72 -12.56
CA GLY A 101 1.31 -0.85 -12.73
C GLY A 101 2.11 -0.62 -11.45
N ASN A 102 1.47 -0.27 -10.33
CA ASN A 102 2.16 -0.08 -9.05
C ASN A 102 2.18 -1.33 -8.17
N SER A 103 1.56 -2.44 -8.60
CA SER A 103 1.45 -3.67 -7.82
C SER A 103 2.79 -4.24 -7.36
N GLN A 104 3.88 -4.00 -8.11
CA GLN A 104 5.24 -4.41 -7.71
C GLN A 104 5.77 -3.71 -6.45
N TRP A 105 5.15 -2.60 -6.04
CA TRP A 105 5.56 -1.83 -4.86
C TRP A 105 4.68 -2.12 -3.63
N PHE A 106 3.62 -2.91 -3.76
CA PHE A 106 2.65 -3.17 -2.71
C PHE A 106 2.43 -4.67 -2.54
N ILE A 107 2.36 -5.14 -1.31
CA ILE A 107 1.94 -6.53 -1.03
C ILE A 107 0.46 -6.67 -1.41
N GLU A 108 -0.35 -5.68 -1.02
CA GLU A 108 -1.75 -5.53 -1.39
C GLU A 108 -1.92 -4.15 -2.02
N ASN A 109 -2.09 -4.10 -3.35
CA ASN A 109 -2.31 -2.85 -4.06
C ASN A 109 -3.79 -2.46 -4.01
N GLU A 110 -4.29 -2.12 -2.84
CA GLU A 110 -5.70 -1.77 -2.68
C GLU A 110 -5.99 -0.38 -3.26
N GLY A 111 -7.10 -0.26 -3.97
CA GLY A 111 -7.53 1.00 -4.57
C GLY A 111 -9.04 1.11 -4.64
N THR A 112 -9.54 2.34 -4.56
CA THR A 112 -10.97 2.65 -4.65
C THR A 112 -11.19 3.75 -5.68
N ASP A 113 -12.03 3.47 -6.67
CA ASP A 113 -12.54 4.49 -7.58
C ASP A 113 -13.89 5.02 -7.08
N TYR A 114 -14.05 6.33 -7.09
CA TYR A 114 -15.31 7.00 -6.82
C TYR A 114 -16.04 7.24 -8.13
N VAL A 115 -17.24 6.69 -8.25
CA VAL A 115 -17.98 6.62 -9.52
C VAL A 115 -19.31 7.35 -9.42
N ILE A 116 -19.59 8.20 -10.40
CA ILE A 116 -20.91 8.79 -10.62
C ILE A 116 -21.54 8.11 -11.83
N ILE A 117 -22.79 7.65 -11.67
CA ILE A 117 -23.59 7.07 -12.75
C ILE A 117 -24.90 7.83 -12.84
N THR A 118 -25.37 8.04 -14.05
CA THR A 118 -26.69 8.59 -14.33
C THR A 118 -27.55 7.56 -15.03
N TYR A 119 -28.82 7.49 -14.67
CA TYR A 119 -29.78 6.56 -15.24
C TYR A 119 -31.04 7.26 -15.72
N SER A 120 -31.66 6.74 -16.77
CA SER A 120 -33.04 7.08 -17.12
C SER A 120 -33.97 6.66 -15.97
N ARG A 121 -35.21 7.19 -15.93
CA ARG A 121 -36.22 6.75 -14.94
C ARG A 121 -36.53 5.25 -15.02
N LYS A 122 -36.19 4.58 -16.14
CA LYS A 122 -36.35 3.14 -16.35
C LYS A 122 -35.14 2.32 -15.87
N GLY A 123 -34.05 2.95 -15.48
CA GLY A 123 -32.82 2.29 -15.02
C GLY A 123 -31.80 1.99 -16.11
N GLU A 124 -31.90 2.66 -17.27
CA GLU A 124 -30.88 2.56 -18.33
C GLU A 124 -29.73 3.52 -18.02
N ILE A 125 -28.49 3.05 -18.08
CA ILE A 125 -27.30 3.92 -17.87
C ILE A 125 -27.23 4.97 -18.99
N LEU A 126 -27.29 6.24 -18.62
CA LEU A 126 -27.14 7.39 -19.53
C LEU A 126 -25.67 7.80 -19.67
N ASP A 127 -24.93 7.77 -18.55
CA ASP A 127 -23.52 8.12 -18.47
C ASP A 127 -22.89 7.57 -17.19
N CYS A 128 -21.58 7.33 -17.20
CA CYS A 128 -20.81 6.83 -16.07
C CYS A 128 -19.41 7.44 -16.07
N LYS A 129 -18.92 7.88 -14.92
CA LYS A 129 -17.58 8.45 -14.82
C LYS A 129 -16.92 8.19 -13.47
N ILE A 130 -15.65 7.81 -13.52
CA ILE A 130 -14.76 7.86 -12.36
C ILE A 130 -14.38 9.33 -12.12
N VAL A 131 -14.70 9.84 -10.93
CA VAL A 131 -14.46 11.24 -10.57
C VAL A 131 -13.28 11.43 -9.64
N GLY A 132 -12.82 10.36 -8.99
CA GLY A 132 -11.61 10.36 -8.17
C GLY A 132 -11.17 8.94 -7.81
N ARG A 133 -9.98 8.83 -7.25
CA ARG A 133 -9.33 7.59 -6.85
C ARG A 133 -8.58 7.75 -5.53
N SER A 134 -8.73 6.79 -4.64
CA SER A 134 -7.94 6.67 -3.42
C SER A 134 -7.19 5.35 -3.37
N GLY A 135 -6.00 5.35 -2.80
CA GLY A 135 -5.14 4.19 -2.60
C GLY A 135 -3.78 4.65 -2.12
N ALA A 136 -2.81 3.76 -1.99
CA ALA A 136 -1.48 4.14 -1.50
C ALA A 136 -0.81 5.25 -2.37
N ALA A 137 -0.99 5.19 -3.69
CA ALA A 137 -0.45 6.17 -4.64
C ALA A 137 -1.41 7.34 -4.97
N TYR A 138 -2.62 7.36 -4.41
CA TYR A 138 -3.67 8.30 -4.80
C TYR A 138 -4.39 8.90 -3.59
N ILE A 139 -4.47 10.23 -3.56
CA ILE A 139 -5.24 10.95 -2.53
C ILE A 139 -6.33 11.75 -3.23
N THR A 140 -7.56 11.58 -2.78
CA THR A 140 -8.71 12.32 -3.32
C THR A 140 -9.37 13.13 -2.22
N HIS A 141 -9.59 14.41 -2.49
CA HIS A 141 -10.48 15.26 -1.70
C HIS A 141 -11.64 15.73 -2.56
N MET A 142 -12.82 15.71 -1.98
CA MET A 142 -14.04 16.11 -2.67
C MET A 142 -14.74 17.22 -1.90
N SER A 143 -15.32 18.16 -2.64
CA SER A 143 -16.11 19.24 -2.07
C SER A 143 -17.32 19.54 -2.95
N THR A 144 -18.42 19.90 -2.30
CA THR A 144 -19.71 20.15 -2.94
C THR A 144 -19.68 21.42 -3.77
N LEU A 145 -20.29 21.41 -4.96
CA LEU A 145 -20.59 22.66 -5.66
C LEU A 145 -21.69 23.43 -4.95
N LYS A 146 -21.59 24.76 -4.91
CA LYS A 146 -22.62 25.65 -4.36
C LYS A 146 -24.02 25.44 -4.98
N HIS A 147 -24.13 24.76 -6.12
CA HIS A 147 -25.37 24.51 -6.86
C HIS A 147 -25.84 23.04 -6.85
N GLY A 148 -25.23 22.16 -6.03
CA GLY A 148 -25.79 20.86 -5.60
C GLY A 148 -25.78 19.69 -6.61
N LEU A 149 -25.42 19.90 -7.88
CA LEU A 149 -25.48 18.86 -8.93
C LEU A 149 -24.13 18.54 -9.56
N GLY A 150 -23.08 18.69 -8.76
CA GLY A 150 -21.74 18.34 -9.15
C GLY A 150 -20.77 18.52 -8.00
N ILE A 151 -19.54 18.13 -8.26
CA ILE A 151 -18.51 17.97 -7.23
C ILE A 151 -17.19 18.50 -7.77
N VAL A 152 -16.44 19.16 -6.91
CA VAL A 152 -15.04 19.52 -7.16
C VAL A 152 -14.19 18.45 -6.53
N VAL A 153 -13.33 17.83 -7.33
CA VAL A 153 -12.41 16.79 -6.91
C VAL A 153 -10.99 17.27 -7.10
N GLU A 154 -10.23 17.25 -6.01
CA GLU A 154 -8.78 17.39 -6.02
C GLU A 154 -8.16 15.99 -5.92
N GLN A 155 -7.53 15.55 -7.00
CA GLN A 155 -6.82 14.28 -7.10
C GLN A 155 -5.33 14.56 -7.03
N ARG A 156 -4.65 14.00 -6.03
CA ARG A 156 -3.19 13.85 -6.01
C ARG A 156 -2.86 12.46 -6.53
N THR A 157 -1.95 12.39 -7.50
CA THR A 157 -1.39 11.15 -8.02
C THR A 157 0.10 11.17 -7.80
N LEU A 158 0.61 10.15 -7.09
CA LEU A 158 2.04 10.02 -6.85
C LEU A 158 2.75 9.72 -8.17
N ASN A 159 3.83 10.45 -8.46
CA ASN A 159 4.56 10.32 -9.72
C ASN A 159 5.40 9.04 -9.78
N ASP A 160 5.89 8.58 -8.63
CA ASP A 160 6.69 7.35 -8.49
C ASP A 160 6.30 6.61 -7.20
N ALA A 161 5.59 5.48 -7.34
CA ALA A 161 5.15 4.67 -6.22
C ALA A 161 6.29 3.98 -5.45
N SER A 162 7.48 3.85 -6.05
CA SER A 162 8.66 3.30 -5.35
C SER A 162 9.10 4.17 -4.17
N LEU A 163 8.76 5.47 -4.18
CA LEU A 163 9.08 6.42 -3.12
C LEU A 163 8.34 6.12 -1.82
N LEU A 164 7.16 5.47 -1.88
CA LEU A 164 6.42 5.06 -0.67
C LEU A 164 7.18 4.04 0.17
N ARG A 165 8.19 3.39 -0.40
CA ARG A 165 9.05 2.41 0.24
C ARG A 165 10.41 2.97 0.65
N GLN A 166 10.60 4.28 0.49
CA GLN A 166 11.84 4.99 0.76
C GLN A 166 11.59 6.14 1.74
N TYR A 167 12.63 6.58 2.44
CA TYR A 167 12.60 7.81 3.25
C TYR A 167 13.00 9.01 2.39
N LYS A 168 12.20 9.27 1.35
CA LYS A 168 12.40 10.37 0.41
C LYS A 168 11.12 11.16 0.24
N ASN A 169 11.24 12.38 -0.28
CA ASN A 169 10.10 13.23 -0.58
C ASN A 169 9.15 12.55 -1.55
N LEU A 170 7.86 12.64 -1.29
CA LEU A 170 6.82 12.17 -2.18
C LEU A 170 6.42 13.29 -3.13
N GLU A 171 6.54 13.04 -4.43
CA GLU A 171 6.15 14.01 -5.46
C GLU A 171 4.82 13.65 -6.08
N TYR A 172 3.81 14.49 -5.84
CA TYR A 172 2.48 14.33 -6.42
C TYR A 172 2.28 15.30 -7.58
N THR A 173 1.54 14.85 -8.59
CA THR A 173 0.85 15.75 -9.52
C THR A 173 -0.59 15.93 -9.05
N VAL A 174 -1.01 17.17 -8.86
CA VAL A 174 -2.32 17.53 -8.35
C VAL A 174 -3.21 18.04 -9.49
N TYR A 175 -4.39 17.43 -9.63
CA TYR A 175 -5.43 17.82 -10.59
C TYR A 175 -6.66 18.29 -9.82
N THR A 176 -7.20 19.46 -10.16
CA THR A 176 -8.46 19.95 -9.60
C THR A 176 -9.50 20.06 -10.70
N ASN A 177 -10.47 19.16 -10.67
CA ASN A 177 -11.52 19.05 -11.68
C ASN A 177 -12.90 19.23 -11.04
N GLU A 178 -13.78 19.91 -11.75
CA GLU A 178 -15.20 19.92 -11.46
C GLU A 178 -15.92 18.94 -12.37
N TYR A 179 -16.79 18.14 -11.77
CA TYR A 179 -17.69 17.23 -12.46
C TYR A 179 -19.11 17.73 -12.26
N TYR A 180 -19.81 18.02 -13.35
CA TYR A 180 -21.16 18.58 -13.31
C TYR A 180 -22.09 17.87 -14.28
N LEU A 181 -23.37 17.85 -13.93
CA LEU A 181 -24.40 17.14 -14.68
C LEU A 181 -25.13 18.08 -15.65
N THR A 182 -25.31 17.63 -16.89
CA THR A 182 -26.10 18.34 -17.91
C THR A 182 -27.59 18.01 -17.80
N SER A 183 -28.45 18.80 -18.45
CA SER A 183 -29.91 18.58 -18.46
C SER A 183 -30.35 17.22 -19.01
N VAL A 184 -29.51 16.58 -19.83
CA VAL A 184 -29.75 15.26 -20.44
C VAL A 184 -29.07 14.12 -19.70
N GLY A 185 -28.51 14.37 -18.52
CA GLY A 185 -27.86 13.36 -17.69
C GLY A 185 -26.41 13.06 -18.05
N LYS A 186 -25.77 13.78 -18.99
CA LYS A 186 -24.33 13.61 -19.24
C LYS A 186 -23.46 14.24 -18.14
N ILE A 187 -22.37 13.58 -17.79
CA ILE A 187 -21.37 14.01 -16.82
C ILE A 187 -20.25 14.72 -17.58
N LYS A 188 -20.11 16.03 -17.35
CA LYS A 188 -19.05 16.86 -17.96
C LYS A 188 -17.98 17.19 -16.94
N THR A 189 -16.77 17.42 -17.43
CA THR A 189 -15.61 17.78 -16.60
C THR A 189 -15.07 19.12 -17.04
N ARG A 190 -14.75 19.97 -16.08
CA ARG A 190 -14.08 21.25 -16.25
C ARG A 190 -12.84 21.28 -15.36
N ILE A 191 -11.68 21.61 -15.93
CA ILE A 191 -10.47 21.84 -15.15
C ILE A 191 -10.62 23.19 -14.43
N ILE A 192 -10.39 23.21 -13.11
CA ILE A 192 -10.56 24.42 -12.28
C ILE A 192 -9.21 25.08 -12.00
N LYS A 193 -8.15 24.30 -11.92
CA LYS A 193 -6.77 24.77 -11.73
C LYS A 193 -5.85 24.02 -12.69
N ALA A 194 -4.83 24.70 -13.19
CA ALA A 194 -3.77 24.04 -13.93
C ALA A 194 -3.10 22.96 -13.05
N PRO A 195 -2.74 21.80 -13.60
CA PRO A 195 -2.01 20.79 -12.86
C PRO A 195 -0.72 21.37 -12.28
N HIS A 196 -0.39 21.02 -11.04
CA HIS A 196 0.82 21.47 -10.38
C HIS A 196 1.45 20.34 -9.58
N LYS A 197 2.74 20.51 -9.25
CA LYS A 197 3.47 19.57 -8.40
C LYS A 197 3.29 19.96 -6.94
N GLU A 198 3.12 18.96 -6.10
CA GLU A 198 3.14 19.07 -4.65
C GLU A 198 4.21 18.12 -4.12
N ILE A 199 5.10 18.61 -3.25
CA ILE A 199 6.17 17.83 -2.64
C ILE A 199 5.85 17.69 -1.16
N VAL A 200 5.71 16.45 -0.71
CA VAL A 200 5.55 16.13 0.72
C VAL A 200 6.89 15.66 1.25
N ASP A 201 7.47 16.42 2.17
CA ASP A 201 8.66 16.02 2.90
C ASP A 201 8.31 14.92 3.89
N MET A 202 8.72 13.69 3.54
CA MET A 202 8.44 12.51 4.36
C MET A 202 9.15 12.60 5.72
N MET A 203 10.33 13.21 5.75
CA MET A 203 11.16 13.32 6.96
C MET A 203 10.67 14.40 7.92
N SER A 204 9.91 15.39 7.46
CA SER A 204 9.37 16.47 8.29
C SER A 204 8.55 16.00 9.51
N SER A 205 7.87 14.86 9.38
CA SER A 205 7.05 14.27 10.45
C SER A 205 7.78 13.24 11.31
N VAL A 206 8.99 12.82 10.91
CA VAL A 206 9.75 11.75 11.57
C VAL A 206 10.61 12.35 12.68
N LYS A 207 10.28 12.04 13.93
CA LYS A 207 11.10 12.42 15.09
C LYS A 207 12.45 11.71 15.02
N GLN A 208 13.51 12.48 14.79
CA GLN A 208 14.89 12.00 14.81
C GLN A 208 15.34 11.68 16.23
N PHE A 209 16.13 10.61 16.36
CA PHE A 209 16.71 10.22 17.63
C PHE A 209 17.96 11.04 17.96
N SER A 210 18.07 11.41 19.24
CA SER A 210 19.37 11.67 19.84
C SER A 210 20.18 10.38 19.94
N PHE A 211 21.50 10.49 20.07
CA PHE A 211 22.35 9.33 20.24
C PHE A 211 22.00 8.51 21.50
N ASP A 212 21.66 9.17 22.60
CA ASP A 212 21.23 8.48 23.84
C ASP A 212 19.93 7.69 23.64
N GLN A 213 18.97 8.23 22.89
CA GLN A 213 17.75 7.52 22.54
C GLN A 213 18.05 6.28 21.70
N PHE A 214 18.92 6.39 20.70
CA PHE A 214 19.38 5.24 19.93
C PHE A 214 20.06 4.20 20.82
N MET A 215 20.98 4.60 21.69
CA MET A 215 21.70 3.69 22.59
C MET A 215 20.75 2.98 23.56
N SER A 216 19.67 3.63 23.99
CA SER A 216 18.70 3.05 24.93
C SER A 216 17.97 1.80 24.40
N TYR A 217 17.98 1.58 23.07
CA TYR A 217 17.45 0.37 22.47
C TYR A 217 18.35 -0.85 22.64
N PHE A 218 19.58 -0.70 23.12
CA PHE A 218 20.56 -1.77 23.24
C PHE A 218 20.89 -2.07 24.70
N LEU A 219 21.15 -3.36 24.99
CA LEU A 219 21.66 -3.75 26.30
C LEU A 219 23.19 -3.77 26.30
N LYS A 220 23.80 -3.13 27.30
CA LYS A 220 25.27 -3.17 27.47
C LYS A 220 25.72 -4.60 27.70
N TRP A 221 26.82 -4.98 27.04
CA TRP A 221 27.44 -6.28 27.22
C TRP A 221 28.73 -6.15 28.02
N ASP A 222 28.65 -6.49 29.31
CA ASP A 222 29.78 -6.42 30.24
C ASP A 222 30.48 -7.78 30.45
N LYS A 223 30.08 -8.82 29.71
CA LYS A 223 30.66 -10.16 29.86
C LYS A 223 31.98 -10.27 29.09
N PRO A 224 32.95 -11.06 29.60
CA PRO A 224 34.25 -11.21 28.94
C PRO A 224 34.19 -12.04 27.65
N ASN A 225 33.08 -12.71 27.40
CA ASN A 225 32.92 -13.62 26.28
C ASN A 225 32.51 -12.85 25.03
N VAL A 226 33.20 -13.12 23.92
CA VAL A 226 32.87 -12.64 22.58
C VAL A 226 32.43 -13.83 21.75
N ASP A 227 31.13 -13.91 21.46
CA ASP A 227 30.54 -14.91 20.60
C ASP A 227 29.22 -14.39 19.99
N HIS A 228 28.54 -15.26 19.23
CA HIS A 228 27.26 -14.97 18.58
C HIS A 228 26.16 -14.40 19.49
N THR A 229 26.24 -14.57 20.83
CA THR A 229 25.22 -14.08 21.76
C THR A 229 25.16 -12.54 21.85
N LEU A 230 26.16 -11.84 21.32
CA LEU A 230 26.11 -10.39 21.09
C LEU A 230 24.98 -9.97 20.13
N PHE A 231 24.54 -10.89 19.26
CA PHE A 231 23.38 -10.73 18.37
C PHE A 231 22.10 -11.36 18.92
N THR A 232 22.01 -11.57 20.24
CA THR A 232 20.76 -12.00 20.86
C THR A 232 19.95 -10.78 21.28
N PRO A 233 18.76 -10.55 20.71
CA PRO A 233 17.86 -9.49 21.19
C PRO A 233 17.37 -9.79 22.61
N SER A 234 16.89 -8.78 23.33
CA SER A 234 16.10 -8.98 24.56
C SER A 234 14.69 -9.48 24.22
N ASN A 235 14.08 -10.23 25.14
CA ASN A 235 12.76 -10.83 24.91
C ASN A 235 11.64 -9.80 24.67
N ASP A 236 11.77 -8.59 25.21
CA ASP A 236 10.78 -7.51 25.09
C ASP A 236 11.22 -6.43 24.07
N GLN A 237 12.15 -6.76 23.16
CA GLN A 237 12.78 -5.73 22.33
C GLN A 237 11.85 -5.23 21.22
N VAL A 238 11.70 -3.91 21.16
CA VAL A 238 11.06 -3.21 20.05
C VAL A 238 12.11 -3.00 18.95
N GLU A 239 11.71 -3.18 17.70
CA GLU A 239 12.52 -2.85 16.52
C GLU A 239 13.00 -1.39 16.56
N LEU A 240 14.20 -1.11 16.04
CA LEU A 240 14.67 0.25 15.85
C LEU A 240 13.78 0.95 14.81
N PRO A 241 13.15 2.09 15.13
CA PRO A 241 12.42 2.88 14.15
C PRO A 241 13.40 3.48 13.14
N PHE A 242 13.64 2.79 12.02
CA PHE A 242 14.75 3.12 11.11
C PHE A 242 14.73 4.58 10.64
N GLY A 243 13.55 5.13 10.32
CA GLY A 243 13.40 6.55 9.96
C GLY A 243 13.91 7.53 11.03
N SER A 244 13.77 7.20 12.32
CA SER A 244 14.30 8.01 13.42
C SER A 244 15.83 7.91 13.54
N CYS A 245 16.42 6.84 13.00
CA CYS A 245 17.86 6.57 13.03
C CYS A 245 18.63 7.18 11.86
N LEU A 246 17.96 7.70 10.82
CA LEU A 246 18.60 8.22 9.60
C LEU A 246 19.51 9.42 9.82
N SER A 247 19.33 10.15 10.93
CA SER A 247 20.27 11.21 11.36
C SER A 247 21.57 10.68 11.96
N LEU A 248 21.58 9.42 12.41
CA LEU A 248 22.71 8.79 13.11
C LEU A 248 23.44 7.79 12.20
N ILE A 249 22.73 7.13 11.28
CA ILE A 249 23.27 6.05 10.45
C ILE A 249 23.03 6.40 8.97
N PRO A 250 24.03 6.25 8.09
CA PRO A 250 23.85 6.46 6.66
C PRO A 250 22.81 5.54 6.05
N ASP A 251 21.96 6.07 5.16
CA ASP A 251 20.96 5.30 4.40
C ASP A 251 21.59 4.34 3.37
N THR A 252 22.87 4.53 3.06
CA THR A 252 23.63 3.69 2.12
C THR A 252 23.81 2.24 2.60
N LEU A 253 23.50 1.92 3.86
CA LEU A 253 23.56 0.54 4.37
C LEU A 253 22.45 -0.35 3.79
N ASP A 254 21.45 0.26 3.15
CA ASP A 254 20.23 -0.41 2.70
C ASP A 254 20.05 -0.43 1.18
N GLN A 255 21.14 -0.31 0.42
CA GLN A 255 21.11 -0.19 -1.04
C GLN A 255 20.39 -1.34 -1.77
N ASN A 256 20.42 -2.56 -1.23
CA ASN A 256 19.78 -3.75 -1.84
C ASN A 256 18.31 -3.92 -1.46
N SER A 257 17.79 -3.03 -0.60
CA SER A 257 16.49 -3.18 0.02
C SER A 257 15.65 -1.92 -0.16
N LEU A 258 14.35 -2.10 -0.04
CA LEU A 258 13.42 -0.99 0.09
C LEU A 258 13.45 -0.53 1.56
N SER A 259 14.03 0.64 1.84
CA SER A 259 14.43 1.07 3.19
C SER A 259 13.32 1.03 4.25
N ARG A 260 12.04 1.09 3.86
CA ARG A 260 10.90 1.01 4.80
C ARG A 260 10.44 -0.41 5.13
N ASP A 261 10.96 -1.43 4.44
CA ASP A 261 10.59 -2.84 4.64
C ASP A 261 11.72 -3.64 5.33
N ILE A 262 12.73 -2.93 5.86
CA ILE A 262 13.87 -3.52 6.55
C ILE A 262 13.63 -3.41 8.04
N MET A 263 13.79 -4.54 8.73
CA MET A 263 13.73 -4.55 10.18
C MET A 263 15.13 -4.47 10.76
N TRP A 264 15.37 -3.44 11.57
CA TRP A 264 16.61 -3.27 12.33
C TRP A 264 16.37 -3.71 13.77
N ILE A 265 16.91 -4.87 14.14
CA ILE A 265 16.73 -5.47 15.45
C ILE A 265 17.95 -5.13 16.30
N PRO A 266 17.83 -4.22 17.27
CA PRO A 266 18.92 -3.90 18.17
C PRO A 266 19.23 -5.13 19.03
N CYS A 267 20.49 -5.38 19.38
CA CYS A 267 20.86 -6.50 20.23
C CYS A 267 21.62 -6.02 21.47
N ARG A 268 22.95 -5.99 21.38
CA ARG A 268 23.85 -5.57 22.44
C ARG A 268 24.70 -4.41 21.99
N TYR A 269 25.38 -3.75 22.92
CA TYR A 269 26.50 -2.89 22.60
C TYR A 269 27.66 -3.15 23.55
N ILE A 270 28.87 -2.93 23.06
CA ILE A 270 30.09 -2.88 23.87
C ILE A 270 30.68 -1.49 23.80
N GLU A 271 31.33 -1.10 24.90
CA GLU A 271 32.11 0.11 24.99
C GLU A 271 33.55 -0.31 25.23
N LYS A 272 34.45 0.05 24.32
CA LYS A 272 35.88 -0.19 24.49
C LYS A 272 36.67 1.04 24.05
N ASP A 273 37.55 1.49 24.94
CA ASP A 273 38.31 2.73 24.79
C ASP A 273 37.40 3.93 24.51
N ASN A 274 37.37 4.41 23.26
CA ASN A 274 36.56 5.54 22.78
C ASN A 274 35.56 5.14 21.67
N VAL A 275 35.34 3.84 21.46
CA VAL A 275 34.43 3.32 20.45
C VAL A 275 33.26 2.61 21.13
N LEU A 276 32.06 2.92 20.65
CA LEU A 276 30.83 2.21 20.95
C LEU A 276 30.48 1.33 19.75
N SER A 277 30.42 0.02 19.96
CA SER A 277 30.07 -0.95 18.92
C SER A 277 28.70 -1.54 19.21
N PHE A 278 27.74 -1.27 18.35
CA PHE A 278 26.35 -1.71 18.45
C PHE A 278 26.11 -2.90 17.53
N PHE A 279 25.59 -4.00 18.08
CA PHE A 279 25.29 -5.22 17.36
C PHE A 279 23.83 -5.18 16.93
N VAL A 280 23.59 -5.29 15.63
CA VAL A 280 22.26 -5.20 15.01
C VAL A 280 22.05 -6.37 14.07
N ILE A 281 20.86 -6.96 14.11
CA ILE A 281 20.40 -7.86 13.05
C ILE A 281 19.53 -7.04 12.11
N LYS A 282 19.85 -7.07 10.82
CA LYS A 282 19.07 -6.45 9.77
C LYS A 282 18.35 -7.54 8.99
N ASP A 283 17.02 -7.59 9.04
CA ASP A 283 16.19 -8.55 8.31
C ASP A 283 15.49 -7.84 7.13
N CYS A 284 15.73 -8.33 5.92
CA CYS A 284 15.12 -7.83 4.69
C CYS A 284 14.28 -8.93 4.04
N ARG A 285 12.97 -8.87 4.26
CA ARG A 285 12.00 -9.81 3.69
C ARG A 285 11.56 -9.48 2.27
N THR A 286 11.66 -8.21 1.89
CA THR A 286 11.22 -7.73 0.57
C THR A 286 12.33 -6.88 -0.06
N PRO A 287 13.35 -7.53 -0.65
CA PRO A 287 14.45 -6.82 -1.25
C PRO A 287 14.04 -6.19 -2.60
N LYS A 288 14.93 -5.38 -3.19
CA LYS A 288 14.70 -4.87 -4.55
C LYS A 288 14.67 -6.01 -5.56
N THR A 289 14.01 -5.79 -6.70
CA THR A 289 13.98 -6.75 -7.82
C THR A 289 15.39 -7.23 -8.16
N GLY A 290 15.58 -8.55 -8.26
CA GLY A 290 16.88 -9.18 -8.54
C GLY A 290 17.67 -9.62 -7.32
N PHE A 291 17.17 -9.39 -6.10
CA PHE A 291 17.75 -9.86 -4.86
C PHE A 291 16.80 -10.85 -4.16
N VAL A 292 17.36 -11.72 -3.31
CA VAL A 292 16.59 -12.66 -2.48
C VAL A 292 16.46 -12.12 -1.05
N PRO A 293 15.42 -12.50 -0.29
CA PRO A 293 15.32 -12.15 1.12
C PRO A 293 16.58 -12.56 1.88
N TYR A 294 16.99 -11.74 2.85
CA TYR A 294 18.24 -11.94 3.55
C TYR A 294 18.25 -11.35 4.96
N THR A 295 19.19 -11.85 5.77
CA THR A 295 19.50 -11.33 7.10
C THR A 295 21.00 -11.02 7.19
N ASP A 296 21.33 -9.81 7.63
CA ASP A 296 22.69 -9.37 7.92
C ASP A 296 22.90 -9.22 9.43
N TYR A 297 24.09 -9.60 9.89
CA TYR A 297 24.56 -9.40 11.26
C TYR A 297 25.61 -8.30 11.26
N LEU A 298 25.23 -7.10 11.69
CA LEU A 298 26.01 -5.88 11.56
C LEU A 298 26.58 -5.40 12.90
N ILE A 299 27.79 -4.87 12.85
CA ILE A 299 28.34 -4.00 13.91
C ILE A 299 28.33 -2.57 13.39
N LEU A 300 27.71 -1.66 14.14
CA LEU A 300 27.76 -0.22 13.89
C LEU A 300 28.70 0.42 14.89
N ASN A 301 29.77 1.04 14.40
CA ASN A 301 30.74 1.72 15.25
C ASN A 301 30.46 3.21 15.32
N PHE A 302 30.45 3.74 16.53
CA PHE A 302 30.33 5.16 16.83
C PHE A 302 31.48 5.60 17.74
N ASP A 303 31.84 6.87 17.70
CA ASP A 303 32.58 7.45 18.83
C ASP A 303 31.65 7.74 20.01
N LYS A 304 32.24 8.06 21.17
CA LYS A 304 31.49 8.42 22.39
C LYS A 304 30.60 9.65 22.25
N ASN A 305 30.81 10.48 21.24
CA ASN A 305 30.00 11.66 20.97
C ASN A 305 28.80 11.33 20.06
N GLY A 306 28.64 10.07 19.65
CA GLY A 306 27.54 9.63 18.79
C GLY A 306 27.77 9.82 17.30
N THR A 307 29.02 10.08 16.87
CA THR A 307 29.34 10.18 15.44
C THR A 307 29.58 8.79 14.87
N PHE A 308 28.78 8.41 13.86
CA PHE A 308 28.97 7.17 13.13
C PHE A 308 30.34 7.11 12.45
N LYS A 309 31.01 5.96 12.56
CA LYS A 309 32.34 5.72 11.99
C LYS A 309 32.30 4.71 10.86
N SER A 310 31.72 3.54 11.11
CA SER A 310 31.70 2.47 10.11
C SER A 310 30.65 1.41 10.40
N PRO A 311 30.07 0.80 9.35
CA PRO A 311 29.39 -0.48 9.45
C PRO A 311 30.39 -1.63 9.27
N ILE A 312 30.12 -2.79 9.85
CA ILE A 312 30.86 -4.02 9.58
C ILE A 312 29.85 -5.16 9.48
N ASN A 313 29.79 -5.83 8.34
CA ASN A 313 28.96 -7.02 8.18
C ASN A 313 29.76 -8.26 8.62
N ILE A 314 29.29 -8.89 9.69
CA ILE A 314 29.90 -10.08 10.29
C ILE A 314 29.43 -11.35 9.60
N TYR A 315 28.19 -11.35 9.12
CA TYR A 315 27.59 -12.51 8.49
C TYR A 315 26.37 -12.10 7.67
N HIS A 316 26.32 -12.57 6.43
CA HIS A 316 25.19 -12.44 5.52
C HIS A 316 24.55 -13.81 5.31
N TRP A 317 23.23 -13.88 5.40
CA TRP A 317 22.45 -15.07 5.11
C TRP A 317 21.27 -14.72 4.20
N GLY A 318 21.36 -15.10 2.93
CA GLY A 318 20.22 -15.07 2.02
C GLY A 318 19.47 -16.41 2.04
N ASP A 319 18.19 -16.40 1.65
CA ASP A 319 17.36 -17.61 1.53
C ASP A 319 17.96 -18.68 0.58
N GLU A 320 18.84 -18.27 -0.33
CA GLU A 320 19.58 -19.15 -1.24
C GLU A 320 20.82 -19.82 -0.61
N SER A 321 21.17 -19.43 0.61
CA SER A 321 22.36 -19.95 1.30
C SER A 321 22.11 -21.38 1.77
N VAL A 322 23.07 -22.28 1.51
CA VAL A 322 23.06 -23.62 2.13
C VAL A 322 23.16 -23.47 3.64
N GLU A 323 22.37 -24.26 4.39
CA GLU A 323 22.36 -24.24 5.85
C GLU A 323 23.77 -24.51 6.38
N ALA A 324 24.43 -23.42 6.78
CA ALA A 324 25.76 -23.44 7.36
C ALA A 324 25.65 -23.25 8.88
N ASP A 325 26.66 -23.72 9.62
CA ASP A 325 26.74 -23.49 11.07
C ASP A 325 26.99 -22.00 11.37
N LYS A 326 25.91 -21.23 11.31
CA LYS A 326 25.83 -19.79 11.52
C LYS A 326 26.47 -19.37 12.84
N ILE A 327 26.22 -20.13 13.91
CA ILE A 327 26.74 -19.84 15.25
C ILE A 327 28.26 -19.86 15.25
N THR A 328 28.85 -20.91 14.66
CA THR A 328 30.29 -21.04 14.57
C THR A 328 30.91 -19.96 13.69
N GLN A 329 30.29 -19.63 12.55
CA GLN A 329 30.82 -18.60 11.65
C GLN A 329 30.80 -17.20 12.27
N ILE A 330 29.65 -16.78 12.82
CA ILE A 330 29.53 -15.49 13.51
C ILE A 330 30.55 -15.41 14.65
N THR A 331 30.65 -16.46 15.48
CA THR A 331 31.58 -16.48 16.61
C THR A 331 33.04 -16.38 16.15
N LYS A 332 33.42 -17.08 15.07
CA LYS A 332 34.78 -17.02 14.50
C LYS A 332 35.12 -15.62 14.00
N THR A 333 34.22 -15.00 13.23
CA THR A 333 34.43 -13.65 12.68
C THR A 333 34.50 -12.60 13.79
N LEU A 334 33.63 -12.67 14.80
CA LEU A 334 33.65 -11.77 15.95
C LEU A 334 34.96 -11.83 16.74
N LYS A 335 35.48 -13.04 16.95
CA LYS A 335 36.76 -13.23 17.66
C LYS A 335 37.93 -12.65 16.88
N ALA A 336 37.97 -12.81 15.56
CA ALA A 336 38.97 -12.18 14.72
C ALA A 336 38.86 -10.64 14.81
N PHE A 337 37.64 -10.12 14.64
CA PHE A 337 37.38 -8.68 14.70
C PHE A 337 37.83 -8.03 16.01
N LEU A 338 37.48 -8.61 17.17
CA LEU A 338 37.84 -8.02 18.46
C LEU A 338 39.28 -8.32 18.93
N GLN A 339 40.00 -9.23 18.27
CA GLN A 339 41.43 -9.42 18.48
C GLN A 339 42.25 -8.28 17.85
N ASP A 340 41.81 -7.74 16.72
CA ASP A 340 42.46 -6.61 16.04
C ASP A 340 42.28 -5.25 16.78
N TYR A 341 41.48 -5.23 17.85
CA TYR A 341 41.31 -4.08 18.76
C TYR A 341 42.19 -4.17 20.03
N LYS A 342 43.18 -5.08 20.07
CA LYS A 342 44.10 -5.21 21.21
C LYS A 342 45.34 -4.34 21.09
#